data_AF-A0A3C0G8L0-F1
#
_entry.id   AF-A0A3C0G8L0-F1
#
_cell.length_a   1.000
_cell.length_b   1.000
_cell.length_c   1.000
_cell.angle_alpha   90.00
_cell.angle_beta   90.00
_cell.angle_gamma   90.00
#
_symmetry.space_group_name_H-M   'P 1'
#
loop_
_entity.id
_entity.type
_entity.pdbx_description
1 polymer ?
#
loop_
_entity_poly.entity_id
_entity_poly.type
_entity_poly.pdbx_seq_one_letter_code
_entity_poly.pdbx_strand_id
1 'polypeptide(L)' 'DILPTLSAYGLYDRSFIGQNGVSFTGEAFDPVDANDIEGGLKKSFFNGRLRTSLGAYQIT' A
#
# COMPACT_ATOMS: atom_id res chain seq x y z
N ASP A 1 22.90 16.87 -14.05
CA ASP A 1 21.46 16.65 -13.89
C ASP A 1 21.18 16.12 -12.49
N ILE A 2 20.33 16.76 -11.68
CA ILE A 2 20.15 16.47 -10.24
C ILE A 2 19.08 15.39 -9.98
N LEU A 3 18.31 15.04 -11.01
CA LEU A 3 17.17 14.12 -10.94
C LEU A 3 17.41 12.63 -11.24
N PRO A 4 18.56 12.12 -11.77
CA PRO A 4 18.64 10.72 -12.21
C PRO A 4 18.55 9.70 -11.08
N THR A 5 18.65 10.13 -9.82
CA THR A 5 18.54 9.27 -8.64
C THR A 5 17.27 9.49 -7.82
N LEU A 6 16.35 10.34 -8.28
CA LEU A 6 15.03 10.57 -7.68
C LEU A 6 13.97 9.83 -8.51
N SER A 7 13.09 9.10 -7.85
CA SER A 7 11.99 8.37 -8.46
C SER A 7 10.70 8.62 -7.68
N ALA A 8 9.59 8.78 -8.39
CA ALA A 8 8.25 8.81 -7.79
C ALA A 8 7.53 7.50 -8.09
N TYR A 9 6.63 7.09 -7.20
CA TYR A 9 5.75 5.94 -7.41
C TYR A 9 4.34 6.23 -6.85
N GLY A 10 3.38 5.50 -7.41
CA GLY A 10 2.03 5.38 -6.88
C GLY A 10 1.54 3.96 -7.11
N LEU A 11 0.71 3.46 -6.19
CA LEU A 11 0.10 2.14 -6.27
C LEU A 11 -1.34 2.19 -5.76
N TYR A 12 -2.14 1.29 -6.31
CA TYR A 12 -3.49 0.99 -5.87
C TYR A 12 -3.55 -0.52 -5.66
N ASP A 13 -3.94 -0.96 -4.47
CA ASP A 13 -4.15 -2.36 -4.18
C ASP A 13 -5.50 -2.63 -3.50
N ARG A 14 -5.95 -3.87 -3.63
CA ARG A 14 -7.16 -4.38 -2.99
C ARG A 14 -6.86 -5.72 -2.37
N SER A 15 -7.29 -5.91 -1.13
CA SER A 15 -7.19 -7.15 -0.39
C SER A 15 -8.55 -7.57 0.18
N PHE A 16 -8.69 -8.86 0.50
CA PHE A 16 -9.87 -9.40 1.17
C PHE A 16 -9.49 -10.46 2.20
N ILE A 17 -10.23 -10.52 3.29
CA ILE A 17 -10.08 -11.52 4.35
C ILE A 17 -11.44 -12.19 4.58
N GLY A 18 -11.52 -13.49 4.25
CA GLY A 18 -12.70 -14.29 4.53
C GLY A 18 -13.00 -14.37 6.02
N GLN A 19 -14.27 -14.24 6.38
CA GLN A 19 -14.74 -14.29 7.76
C GLN A 19 -15.29 -15.68 8.08
N ASN A 20 -14.85 -16.26 9.20
CA ASN A 20 -15.36 -17.55 9.66
C ASN A 20 -16.59 -17.36 10.56
N GLY A 21 -17.54 -18.28 10.44
CA GLY A 21 -18.75 -18.29 11.28
C GLY A 21 -20.00 -17.84 10.54
N VAL A 22 -21.09 -17.76 11.30
CA VAL A 22 -22.41 -17.37 10.80
C VAL A 22 -23.06 -16.35 11.71
N SER A 23 -23.90 -15.49 11.14
CA SER A 23 -24.69 -14.47 11.83
C SER A 23 -25.75 -15.11 12.74
N PHE A 24 -26.43 -14.29 13.53
CA PHE A 24 -27.56 -14.73 14.36
C PHE A 24 -28.69 -15.38 13.53
N THR A 25 -28.84 -14.98 12.27
CA THR A 25 -29.83 -15.54 11.33
C THR A 25 -29.32 -16.80 10.61
N GLY A 26 -28.08 -17.22 10.86
CA GLY A 26 -27.46 -18.41 10.26
C GLY A 26 -26.77 -18.17 8.91
N GLU A 27 -26.60 -16.92 8.50
CA GLU A 27 -25.96 -16.55 7.23
C GLU A 27 -24.44 -16.44 7.40
N ALA A 28 -23.66 -16.86 6.39
CA ALA A 28 -22.22 -16.67 6.41
C ALA A 28 -21.87 -15.17 6.37
N PHE A 29 -20.79 -14.78 7.04
CA PHE A 29 -20.32 -13.40 7.01
C PHE A 29 -19.68 -13.05 5.67
N ASP A 30 -19.94 -11.83 5.19
CA ASP A 30 -19.23 -11.26 4.05
C ASP A 30 -17.72 -11.13 4.36
N PRO A 31 -16.84 -11.32 3.36
CA PRO A 31 -15.42 -11.04 3.52
C PRO A 31 -15.19 -9.57 3.82
N VAL A 32 -14.15 -9.29 4.61
CA VAL A 32 -13.70 -7.92 4.86
C VAL A 32 -12.77 -7.53 3.72
N ASP A 33 -13.16 -6.55 2.94
CA ASP A 33 -12.34 -5.95 1.89
C ASP A 33 -11.59 -4.72 2.42
N ALA A 34 -10.42 -4.45 1.84
CA ALA A 34 -9.69 -3.20 2.03
C ALA A 34 -9.07 -2.73 0.70
N ASN A 35 -9.08 -1.43 0.46
CA ASN A 35 -8.42 -0.78 -0.67
C ASN A 35 -7.32 0.15 -0.15
N ASP A 36 -6.13 0.05 -0.70
CA ASP A 36 -5.02 0.97 -0.40
C ASP A 36 -4.69 1.83 -1.62
N ILE A 37 -4.50 3.12 -1.36
CA ILE A 37 -3.88 4.06 -2.29
C ILE A 37 -2.62 4.59 -1.61
N GLU A 38 -1.46 4.29 -2.18
CA GLU A 38 -0.18 4.77 -1.69
C GLU A 38 0.58 5.52 -2.79
N GLY A 39 1.31 6.56 -2.38
CA GLY A 39 2.28 7.23 -3.24
C GLY A 39 3.50 7.69 -2.47
N GLY A 40 4.62 7.85 -3.17
CA GLY A 40 5.86 8.29 -2.54
C GLY A 40 6.99 8.63 -3.49
N LEU A 41 8.06 9.11 -2.87
CA LEU A 41 9.31 9.47 -3.51
C LEU A 41 10.44 8.60 -2.94
N LYS A 42 11.38 8.21 -3.80
CA LYS A 42 12.59 7.47 -3.45
C LYS A 42 13.78 8.23 -3.99
N LYS A 43 14.82 8.40 -3.18
CA LYS A 43 16.08 9.02 -3.59
C LYS A 43 17.28 8.18 -3.20
N SER A 44 18.27 8.17 -4.07
CA SER A 44 19.54 7.48 -3.88
C SER A 44 20.71 8.49 -3.85
N PHE A 45 21.59 8.35 -2.86
CA PHE A 45 22.75 9.19 -2.60
C PHE A 45 24.05 8.37 -2.59
N PHE A 46 25.19 9.05 -2.79
CA PHE A 46 26.53 8.46 -2.67
C PHE A 46 26.71 7.18 -3.51
N ASN A 47 26.35 7.21 -4.80
CA ASN A 47 26.33 6.03 -5.68
C ASN A 47 25.53 4.85 -5.12
N GLY A 48 24.39 5.13 -4.48
CA GLY A 48 23.49 4.10 -3.96
C GLY A 48 23.83 3.56 -2.58
N ARG A 49 24.83 4.12 -1.89
CA ARG A 49 25.20 3.74 -0.52
C ARG A 49 24.16 4.19 0.51
N LEU A 50 23.38 5.23 0.21
CA LEU A 50 22.25 5.65 1.04
C LEU A 50 21.01 5.81 0.17
N ARG A 51 19.92 5.16 0.56
CA ARG A 51 18.61 5.27 -0.08
C ARG A 51 17.60 5.75 0.93
N THR A 52 16.80 6.74 0.56
CA THR A 52 15.75 7.32 1.40
C THR A 52 14.43 7.25 0.68
N SER A 53 13.34 7.03 1.41
CA SER A 53 11.99 7.06 0.88
C SER A 53 11.08 7.90 1.76
N LEU A 54 10.14 8.59 1.15
CA LEU A 54 9.04 9.27 1.82
C LEU A 54 7.76 8.89 1.09
N GLY A 55 6.78 8.37 1.82
CA GLY A 55 5.50 7.93 1.25
C GLY A 55 4.34 8.29 2.17
N ALA A 56 3.15 8.30 1.58
CA ALA A 56 1.87 8.44 2.27
C ALA A 56 0.88 7.43 1.67
N TYR A 57 0.03 6.87 2.52
CA TYR A 57 -0.94 5.83 2.15
C TYR A 57 -2.30 6.11 2.78
N GLN A 58 -3.34 5.57 2.16
CA GLN A 58 -4.71 5.60 2.67
C GLN A 58 -5.37 4.24 2.42
N ILE A 59 -5.65 3.53 3.52
CA ILE A 59 -6.37 2.25 3.50
C ILE A 59 -7.83 2.52 3.90
N THR A 60 -8.78 2.04 3.08
CA THR A 60 -10.24 2.17 3.29
C THR A 60 -10.94 0.83 3.20
#